data_AF-A0A2H0MFB1-F1
#
_entry.id   AF-A0A2H0MFB1-F1
#
_cell.length_a   1.000
_cell.length_b   1.000
_cell.length_c   1.000
_cell.angle_alpha   90.00
_cell.angle_beta   90.00
_cell.angle_gamma   90.00
#
_symmetry.space_group_name_H-M   'P 1'
#
loop_
_entity.id
_entity.type
_entity.pdbx_description
1 polymer ?
#
loop_
_entity_poly.entity_id
_entity_poly.type
_entity_poly.pdbx_seq_one_letter_code
_entity_poly.pdbx_strand_id
1 'polypeptide(L)'
;MSSFSIQNRPRIDKCIVSFSHNRYPSRAQADAEALGKARREIAEKRKGVSHLILRAEGDPLDRLKFLFPIHGIPVMCYALQNLTQSSLKEIAVVGSPEVRRVLDRYLDTVGSNGKKITFVEEDLANLSLVNTMLLGRGQLPLMGNELVLFQPGDLPFMYDMEKVLQDPDIERNNLILWLNSRQAMFPRLEEEPGSEFVQRNYHYRGLFGETQQLHDIKEPNVYPLNLSGLELDIIEYLHSTRKDGRILKAGIRKVASLPSRLFRLIPHIRYHLKHFRRDLSKFRRNDRYKFGAHDRNFHEGASILLNTAFTFKVHNDPSFVSDVDALEDWEDFEALAHYAVESNGDDGLAHIHPGGEELLRFREVGMPRLKQEIPLFSDFPAYMNRLYRNMEMPCEPFDAKGRYVPRPAHADRTPYAYRWYAAQCARLRHLSQDRHPDPARENR
;
A
#
# COMPACT_ATOMS: atom_id res chain seq x y z
N MET A 1 -33.02 8.76 -1.07
CA MET A 1 -32.69 9.16 0.31
C MET A 1 -32.09 7.95 1.00
N SER A 2 -30.76 7.87 1.10
CA SER A 2 -30.08 6.71 1.69
C SER A 2 -30.02 6.88 3.20
N SER A 3 -30.50 5.88 3.94
CA SER A 3 -30.79 5.90 5.38
C SER A 3 -29.59 5.56 6.27
N PHE A 4 -28.37 5.89 5.86
CA PHE A 4 -27.17 5.61 6.65
C PHE A 4 -26.78 6.85 7.44
N SER A 5 -27.55 7.15 8.51
CA SER A 5 -27.12 8.16 9.49
C SER A 5 -26.08 7.51 10.40
N ILE A 6 -24.82 7.93 10.24
CA ILE A 6 -23.69 7.47 11.04
C ILE A 6 -22.98 8.69 11.60
N GLN A 7 -22.51 8.57 12.84
CA GLN A 7 -21.70 9.59 13.51
C GLN A 7 -20.52 8.91 14.19
N ASN A 8 -19.44 8.73 13.43
CA ASN A 8 -18.18 8.23 13.96
C ASN A 8 -17.41 9.35 14.68
N ARG A 9 -16.43 8.97 15.48
CA ARG A 9 -15.47 9.92 16.05
C ARG A 9 -14.72 10.65 14.92
N PRO A 10 -14.36 11.93 15.10
CA PRO A 10 -13.78 12.78 14.05
C PRO A 10 -12.29 12.50 13.78
N ARG A 11 -11.77 11.35 14.23
CA ARG A 11 -10.36 10.96 14.07
C ARG A 11 -10.17 9.46 14.16
N ILE A 12 -9.09 8.99 13.57
CA ILE A 12 -8.61 7.61 13.69
C ILE A 12 -7.36 7.62 14.56
N ASP A 13 -7.40 6.96 15.71
CA ASP A 13 -6.25 6.84 16.63
C ASP A 13 -5.72 5.40 16.76
N LYS A 14 -6.34 4.46 16.01
CA LYS A 14 -6.00 3.03 16.03
C LYS A 14 -5.65 2.54 14.64
N CYS A 15 -4.67 1.65 14.57
CA CYS A 15 -4.25 1.02 13.33
C CYS A 15 -4.08 -0.49 13.48
N ILE A 16 -4.47 -1.22 12.44
CA ILE A 16 -4.07 -2.60 12.20
C ILE A 16 -3.12 -2.58 11.00
N VAL A 17 -1.87 -2.93 11.23
CA VAL A 17 -0.87 -3.09 10.16
C VAL A 17 -0.60 -4.58 9.93
N SER A 18 -0.70 -5.00 8.67
CA SER A 18 -0.48 -6.38 8.27
C SER A 18 0.86 -6.57 7.58
N PHE A 19 1.73 -7.35 8.20
CA PHE A 19 2.91 -7.96 7.57
C PHE A 19 2.67 -9.44 7.29
N SER A 20 1.43 -9.77 6.92
CA SER A 20 0.97 -11.10 6.54
C SER A 20 0.43 -11.07 5.11
N HIS A 21 0.64 -12.16 4.36
CA HIS A 21 0.04 -12.39 3.04
C HIS A 21 -0.15 -13.88 2.76
N ASN A 22 -1.04 -14.18 1.82
CA ASN A 22 -1.35 -15.55 1.42
C ASN A 22 -0.08 -16.33 0.98
N ARG A 23 -0.07 -17.63 1.25
CA ARG A 23 0.95 -18.58 0.78
C ARG A 23 0.40 -19.52 -0.27
N TYR A 24 1.23 -19.85 -1.24
CA TYR A 24 0.94 -20.88 -2.24
C TYR A 24 1.25 -22.27 -1.68
N PRO A 25 0.55 -23.32 -2.14
CA PRO A 25 0.81 -24.70 -1.69
C PRO A 25 2.24 -25.21 -1.95
N SER A 26 2.95 -24.65 -2.92
CA SER A 26 4.36 -25.00 -3.17
C SER A 26 5.14 -23.88 -3.86
N ARG A 27 6.46 -23.92 -3.72
CA ARG A 27 7.39 -22.99 -4.38
C ARG A 27 7.24 -23.01 -5.90
N ALA A 28 7.10 -24.20 -6.50
CA ALA A 28 6.89 -24.33 -7.94
C ALA A 28 5.60 -23.63 -8.41
N GLN A 29 4.50 -23.70 -7.65
CA GLN A 29 3.26 -23.01 -7.97
C GLN A 29 3.39 -21.49 -7.82
N ALA A 30 4.03 -21.02 -6.75
CA ALA A 30 4.30 -19.60 -6.55
C ALA A 30 5.13 -19.02 -7.71
N ASP A 31 6.21 -19.70 -8.09
CA ASP A 31 7.10 -19.24 -9.15
C ASP A 31 6.40 -19.28 -10.52
N ALA A 32 5.60 -20.31 -10.80
CA ALA A 32 4.80 -20.40 -12.03
C ALA A 32 3.78 -19.25 -12.15
N GLU A 33 3.10 -18.88 -11.07
CA GLU A 33 2.16 -17.75 -11.06
C GLU A 33 2.88 -16.42 -11.28
N ALA A 34 3.99 -16.19 -10.58
CA ALA A 34 4.79 -14.96 -10.74
C ALA A 34 5.33 -14.82 -12.16
N LEU A 35 5.99 -15.85 -12.70
CA LEU A 35 6.53 -15.87 -14.06
C LEU A 35 5.42 -15.75 -15.11
N GLY A 36 4.31 -16.47 -14.93
CA GLY A 36 3.16 -16.43 -15.83
C GLY A 36 2.55 -15.04 -15.92
N LYS A 37 2.48 -14.31 -14.80
CA LYS A 37 2.05 -12.91 -14.77
C LYS A 37 3.04 -12.00 -15.48
N ALA A 38 4.33 -12.06 -15.12
CA ALA A 38 5.34 -11.19 -15.72
C ALA A 38 5.44 -11.39 -17.24
N ARG A 39 5.51 -12.64 -17.72
CA ARG A 39 5.54 -12.96 -19.16
C ARG A 39 4.31 -12.43 -19.91
N ARG A 40 3.12 -12.53 -19.32
CA ARG A 40 1.90 -11.95 -19.91
C ARG A 40 1.98 -10.43 -19.98
N GLU A 41 2.44 -9.77 -18.93
CA GLU A 41 2.57 -8.31 -18.89
C GLU A 41 3.60 -7.80 -19.90
N ILE A 42 4.72 -8.51 -20.06
CA ILE A 42 5.72 -8.25 -21.10
C ILE A 42 5.12 -8.42 -22.50
N ALA A 43 4.40 -9.53 -22.76
CA ALA A 43 3.75 -9.78 -24.05
C ALA A 43 2.69 -8.72 -24.39
N GLU A 44 1.97 -8.24 -23.37
CA GLU A 44 0.99 -7.16 -23.49
C GLU A 44 1.63 -5.76 -23.57
N LYS A 45 2.96 -5.66 -23.49
CA LYS A 45 3.73 -4.39 -23.45
C LYS A 45 3.23 -3.46 -22.34
N ARG A 46 2.92 -4.03 -21.18
CA ARG A 46 2.54 -3.26 -19.98
C ARG A 46 3.74 -2.43 -19.51
N LYS A 47 3.46 -1.26 -18.93
CA LYS A 47 4.49 -0.40 -18.33
C LYS A 47 4.99 -0.99 -17.01
N GLY A 48 4.08 -1.43 -16.13
CA GLY A 48 4.45 -2.14 -14.91
C GLY A 48 4.50 -3.64 -15.18
N VAL A 49 5.69 -4.20 -15.34
CA VAL A 49 5.88 -5.66 -15.24
C VAL A 49 6.05 -5.98 -13.77
N SER A 50 5.47 -7.09 -13.31
CA SER A 50 5.52 -7.48 -11.90
C SER A 50 5.95 -8.93 -11.74
N HIS A 51 7.24 -9.13 -11.45
CA HIS A 51 7.75 -10.40 -10.90
C HIS A 51 7.41 -10.45 -9.41
N LEU A 52 6.21 -10.94 -9.10
CA LEU A 52 5.65 -10.92 -7.74
C LEU A 52 6.51 -11.69 -6.73
N ILE A 53 6.67 -11.11 -5.53
CA ILE A 53 7.33 -11.76 -4.40
C ILE A 53 6.29 -12.61 -3.66
N LEU A 54 6.18 -13.88 -4.05
CA LEU A 54 5.17 -14.81 -3.53
C LEU A 54 5.76 -15.80 -2.51
N ARG A 55 5.04 -15.99 -1.40
CA ARG A 55 5.34 -16.96 -0.34
C ARG A 55 4.80 -18.34 -0.69
N ALA A 56 5.50 -19.39 -0.28
CA ALA A 56 5.03 -20.75 -0.45
C ALA A 56 5.17 -21.56 0.85
N GLU A 57 4.33 -22.58 0.97
CA GLU A 57 4.47 -23.59 2.02
C GLU A 57 5.73 -24.44 1.80
N GLY A 58 6.40 -24.78 2.90
CA GLY A 58 7.61 -25.61 2.88
C GLY A 58 8.89 -24.90 2.43
N ASP A 59 8.85 -23.59 2.16
CA ASP A 59 10.10 -22.85 1.93
C ASP A 59 10.99 -22.90 3.18
N PRO A 60 12.32 -23.07 3.02
CA PRO A 60 13.24 -23.03 4.16
C PRO A 60 13.36 -21.63 4.77
N LEU A 61 13.02 -20.59 3.99
CA LEU A 61 12.98 -19.20 4.42
C LEU A 61 11.61 -18.63 4.09
N ASP A 62 11.01 -17.94 5.05
CA ASP A 62 9.75 -17.27 4.80
C ASP A 62 9.94 -16.12 3.82
N ARG A 63 9.48 -16.29 2.57
CA ARG A 63 9.54 -15.27 1.51
C ARG A 63 8.44 -14.22 1.69
N LEU A 64 8.47 -13.54 2.83
CA LEU A 64 7.66 -12.36 3.13
C LEU A 64 8.36 -11.12 2.59
N LYS A 65 7.74 -10.45 1.62
CA LYS A 65 8.25 -9.22 1.01
C LYS A 65 8.52 -8.10 2.05
N PHE A 66 7.77 -8.09 3.15
CA PHE A 66 7.95 -7.14 4.25
C PHE A 66 9.32 -7.25 4.94
N LEU A 67 9.94 -8.43 4.88
CA LEU A 67 11.26 -8.68 5.45
C LEU A 67 12.38 -8.22 4.51
N PHE A 68 12.14 -8.04 3.21
CA PHE A 68 13.20 -7.75 2.25
C PHE A 68 13.85 -6.39 2.57
N PRO A 69 15.17 -6.32 2.74
CA PRO A 69 15.85 -5.06 2.98
C PRO A 69 15.89 -4.15 1.76
N ILE A 70 15.49 -2.88 1.92
CA ILE A 70 15.84 -1.76 1.05
C ILE A 70 16.94 -0.98 1.78
N HIS A 71 18.08 -0.75 1.12
CA HIS A 71 19.24 -0.09 1.70
C HIS A 71 19.69 -0.71 3.04
N GLY A 72 19.56 -2.03 3.14
CA GLY A 72 19.88 -2.80 4.35
C GLY A 72 18.83 -2.76 5.46
N ILE A 73 17.66 -2.14 5.24
CA ILE A 73 16.57 -2.00 6.21
C ILE A 73 15.32 -2.74 5.70
N PRO A 74 14.72 -3.69 6.44
CA PRO A 74 13.50 -4.38 6.03
C PRO A 74 12.37 -3.41 5.69
N VAL A 75 11.64 -3.67 4.59
CA VAL A 75 10.47 -2.89 4.15
C VAL A 75 9.52 -2.57 5.30
N MET A 76 9.27 -3.53 6.20
CA MET A 76 8.39 -3.31 7.34
C MET A 76 8.82 -2.18 8.28
N CYS A 77 10.13 -1.91 8.43
CA CYS A 77 10.64 -0.88 9.32
C CYS A 77 10.26 0.52 8.83
N TYR A 78 10.23 0.72 7.51
CA TYR A 78 9.75 1.95 6.91
C TYR A 78 8.26 2.19 7.17
N ALA A 79 7.44 1.17 6.97
CA ALA A 79 6.02 1.25 7.27
C ALA A 79 5.78 1.53 8.77
N LEU A 80 6.54 0.87 9.65
CA LEU A 80 6.50 1.13 11.10
C LEU A 80 6.91 2.57 11.42
N GLN A 81 7.95 3.13 10.80
CA GLN A 81 8.38 4.51 11.02
C GLN A 81 7.25 5.50 10.68
N ASN A 82 6.56 5.30 9.55
CA ASN A 82 5.42 6.14 9.15
C ASN A 82 4.29 6.08 10.20
N LEU A 83 3.99 4.88 10.69
CA LEU A 83 2.96 4.67 11.70
C LEU A 83 3.36 5.26 13.05
N THR A 84 4.61 5.10 13.49
CA THR A 84 5.10 5.58 14.79
C THR A 84 5.27 7.10 14.84
N GLN A 85 5.47 7.76 13.69
CA GLN A 85 5.51 9.23 13.62
C GLN A 85 4.13 9.90 13.48
N SER A 86 3.06 9.13 13.22
CA SER A 86 1.70 9.67 13.11
C SER A 86 1.03 9.99 14.46
N SER A 87 -0.18 10.54 14.41
CA SER A 87 -1.04 10.83 15.57
C SER A 87 -1.71 9.59 16.19
N LEU A 88 -1.54 8.40 15.58
CA LEU A 88 -1.99 7.12 16.12
C LEU A 88 -1.53 6.91 17.57
N LYS A 89 -2.32 6.16 18.33
CA LYS A 89 -2.09 5.86 19.76
C LYS A 89 -1.90 4.36 20.00
N GLU A 90 -2.70 3.52 19.33
CA GLU A 90 -2.59 2.06 19.44
C GLU A 90 -2.41 1.43 18.05
N ILE A 91 -1.44 0.51 17.94
CA ILE A 91 -1.13 -0.21 16.70
C ILE A 91 -1.14 -1.71 17.01
N ALA A 92 -1.95 -2.46 16.29
CA ALA A 92 -1.90 -3.91 16.25
C ALA A 92 -1.11 -4.36 15.01
N VAL A 93 -0.02 -5.10 15.23
CA VAL A 93 0.85 -5.65 14.20
C VAL A 93 0.53 -7.13 14.03
N VAL A 94 0.15 -7.53 12.82
CA VAL A 94 -0.13 -8.94 12.48
C VAL A 94 0.96 -9.47 11.55
N GLY A 95 1.59 -10.60 11.88
CA GLY A 95 2.62 -11.19 11.02
C GLY A 95 3.22 -12.50 11.53
N SER A 96 4.28 -12.96 10.87
CA SER A 96 4.98 -14.21 11.21
C SER A 96 5.92 -14.05 12.42
N PRO A 97 6.49 -15.15 12.95
CA PRO A 97 7.53 -15.09 13.98
C PRO A 97 8.76 -14.24 13.59
N GLU A 98 9.18 -14.24 12.33
CA GLU A 98 10.26 -13.39 11.83
C GLU A 98 9.88 -11.90 11.88
N VAL A 99 8.63 -11.57 11.52
CA VAL A 99 8.10 -10.20 11.66
C VAL A 99 8.18 -9.76 13.12
N ARG A 100 7.82 -10.63 14.07
CA ARG A 100 7.95 -10.32 15.51
C ARG A 100 9.38 -9.98 15.89
N ARG A 101 10.35 -10.80 15.47
CA ARG A 101 11.78 -10.58 15.77
C ARG A 101 12.25 -9.22 15.23
N VAL A 102 11.87 -8.87 14.01
CA VAL A 102 12.23 -7.56 13.44
C VAL A 102 11.53 -6.42 14.19
N LEU A 103 10.23 -6.56 14.50
CA LEU A 103 9.47 -5.58 15.27
C LEU A 103 10.12 -5.30 16.63
N ASP A 104 10.39 -6.36 17.41
CA ASP A 104 10.97 -6.24 18.75
C ASP A 104 12.31 -5.50 18.68
N ARG A 105 13.19 -5.88 17.76
CA ARG A 105 14.49 -5.21 17.55
C ARG A 105 14.37 -3.76 17.10
N TYR A 106 13.39 -3.49 16.24
CA TYR A 106 13.13 -2.14 15.75
C TYR A 106 12.65 -1.25 16.89
N LEU A 107 11.71 -1.71 17.71
CA LEU A 107 11.22 -0.97 18.88
C LEU A 107 12.29 -0.81 19.96
N ASP A 108 13.16 -1.80 20.18
CA ASP A 108 14.31 -1.68 21.08
C ASP A 108 15.29 -0.58 20.64
N THR A 109 15.41 -0.37 19.33
CA THR A 109 16.39 0.57 18.75
C THR A 109 15.82 1.98 18.57
N VAL A 110 14.63 2.07 17.99
CA VAL A 110 13.99 3.33 17.56
C VAL A 110 12.94 3.81 18.57
N GLY A 111 12.34 2.90 19.33
CA GLY A 111 11.24 3.19 20.24
C GLY A 111 9.87 3.22 19.55
N SER A 112 8.81 3.31 20.35
CA SER A 112 7.43 3.35 19.87
C SER A 112 6.88 4.77 19.67
N ASN A 113 7.67 5.81 19.99
CA ASN A 113 7.23 7.20 20.03
C ASN A 113 5.93 7.39 20.86
N GLY A 114 5.90 6.80 22.05
CA GLY A 114 4.78 6.89 23.00
C GLY A 114 3.53 6.08 22.62
N LYS A 115 3.60 5.24 21.57
CA LYS A 115 2.47 4.42 21.13
C LYS A 115 2.44 3.08 21.85
N LYS A 116 1.23 2.55 22.04
CA LYS A 116 1.02 1.16 22.45
C LYS A 116 1.01 0.28 21.20
N ILE A 117 2.02 -0.58 21.08
CA ILE A 117 2.17 -1.48 19.94
C ILE A 117 2.02 -2.91 20.46
N THR A 118 1.13 -3.66 19.83
CA THR A 118 0.83 -5.06 20.18
C THR A 118 1.11 -5.94 18.97
N PHE A 119 1.70 -7.10 19.20
CA PHE A 119 1.94 -8.09 18.15
C PHE A 119 0.95 -9.25 18.30
N VAL A 120 0.39 -9.70 17.19
CA VAL A 120 -0.38 -10.94 17.10
C VAL A 120 0.17 -11.79 15.95
N GLU A 121 0.41 -13.06 16.25
CA GLU A 121 0.91 -14.01 15.26
C GLU A 121 -0.20 -14.32 14.24
N GLU A 122 0.18 -14.39 12.97
CA GLU A 122 -0.73 -14.80 11.90
C GLU A 122 -1.17 -16.27 12.07
N ASP A 123 -2.40 -16.58 11.67
CA ASP A 123 -2.89 -17.95 11.65
C ASP A 123 -2.62 -18.58 10.27
N LEU A 124 -1.58 -19.41 10.22
CA LEU A 124 -1.16 -20.13 9.02
C LEU A 124 -2.26 -21.06 8.48
N ALA A 125 -3.11 -21.64 9.33
CA ALA A 125 -4.18 -22.53 8.90
C ALA A 125 -5.32 -21.77 8.20
N ASN A 126 -5.53 -20.50 8.55
CA ASN A 126 -6.59 -19.64 8.01
C ASN A 126 -6.03 -18.31 7.47
N LEU A 127 -4.96 -18.39 6.68
CA LEU A 127 -4.24 -17.23 6.17
C LEU A 127 -5.08 -16.48 5.11
N SER A 128 -5.74 -15.40 5.53
CA SER A 128 -6.56 -14.54 4.68
C SER A 128 -6.64 -13.13 5.26
N LEU A 129 -6.87 -12.13 4.41
CA LEU A 129 -6.95 -10.74 4.86
C LEU A 129 -8.03 -10.52 5.94
N VAL A 130 -9.17 -11.19 5.82
CA VAL A 130 -10.27 -11.09 6.80
C VAL A 130 -9.81 -11.60 8.15
N ASN A 131 -9.19 -12.78 8.17
CA ASN A 131 -8.68 -13.35 9.41
C ASN A 131 -7.57 -12.48 10.01
N THR A 132 -6.67 -11.96 9.19
CA THR A 132 -5.66 -10.98 9.61
C THR A 132 -6.29 -9.75 10.28
N MET A 133 -7.34 -9.17 9.69
CA MET A 133 -8.07 -8.05 10.31
C MET A 133 -8.76 -8.44 11.61
N LEU A 134 -9.34 -9.64 11.69
CA LEU A 134 -9.96 -10.14 12.92
C LEU A 134 -8.96 -10.34 14.05
N LEU A 135 -7.78 -10.90 13.75
CA LEU A 135 -6.67 -11.05 14.69
C LEU A 135 -6.22 -9.68 15.22
N GLY A 136 -5.99 -8.72 14.32
CA GLY A 136 -5.62 -7.35 14.70
C GLY A 136 -6.71 -6.63 15.50
N ARG A 137 -7.99 -6.78 15.08
CA ARG A 137 -9.16 -6.27 15.79
C ARG A 137 -9.21 -6.79 17.23
N GLY A 138 -8.91 -8.07 17.45
CA GLY A 138 -8.91 -8.70 18.76
C GLY A 138 -7.92 -8.08 19.75
N GLN A 139 -6.91 -7.35 19.27
CA GLN A 139 -5.92 -6.64 20.10
C GLN A 139 -6.28 -5.18 20.38
N LEU A 140 -7.34 -4.65 19.74
CA LEU A 140 -7.71 -3.25 19.83
C LEU A 140 -9.06 -3.08 20.55
N PRO A 141 -9.14 -2.23 21.58
CA PRO A 141 -10.41 -1.93 22.23
C PRO A 141 -11.25 -0.97 21.35
N LEU A 142 -11.97 -1.50 20.38
CA LEU A 142 -12.76 -0.69 19.43
C LEU A 142 -14.18 -0.43 19.91
N MET A 143 -14.61 0.83 19.86
CA MET A 143 -16.01 1.21 20.05
C MET A 143 -16.82 1.10 18.76
N GLY A 144 -18.15 1.11 18.88
CA GLY A 144 -19.07 0.99 17.73
C GLY A 144 -19.01 2.15 16.74
N ASN A 145 -18.55 3.32 17.18
CA ASN A 145 -18.48 4.56 16.40
C ASN A 145 -17.04 4.99 16.08
N GLU A 146 -16.10 4.03 16.00
CA GLU A 146 -14.70 4.29 15.71
C GLU A 146 -14.29 3.67 14.39
N LEU A 147 -13.55 4.43 13.59
CA LEU A 147 -12.78 3.89 12.48
C LEU A 147 -11.40 3.47 12.98
N VAL A 148 -10.90 2.39 12.39
CA VAL A 148 -9.51 1.94 12.47
C VAL A 148 -8.87 2.09 11.11
N LEU A 149 -7.60 2.45 11.06
CA LEU A 149 -6.80 2.38 9.85
C LEU A 149 -6.35 0.93 9.65
N PHE A 150 -6.80 0.27 8.59
CA PHE A 150 -6.16 -0.95 8.11
C PHE A 150 -5.17 -0.63 6.99
N GLN A 151 -3.97 -1.21 7.07
CA GLN A 151 -2.92 -0.99 6.08
C GLN A 151 -2.02 -2.22 5.93
N PRO A 152 -1.71 -2.67 4.70
CA PRO A 152 -0.59 -3.56 4.44
C PRO A 152 0.77 -2.88 4.74
N GLY A 153 1.72 -3.66 5.25
CA GLY A 153 3.00 -3.17 5.72
C GLY A 153 4.08 -2.99 4.64
N ASP A 154 3.67 -2.85 3.39
CA ASP A 154 4.52 -2.84 2.19
C ASP A 154 4.66 -1.45 1.55
N LEU A 155 4.34 -0.38 2.29
CA LEU A 155 4.49 1.00 1.86
C LEU A 155 5.78 1.61 2.47
N PRO A 156 6.95 1.50 1.81
CA PRO A 156 8.25 1.86 2.38
C PRO A 156 8.61 3.35 2.33
N PHE A 157 7.87 4.20 1.62
CA PHE A 157 8.16 5.63 1.65
C PHE A 157 7.04 6.43 2.29
N MET A 158 7.44 7.52 2.96
CA MET A 158 6.56 8.34 3.77
C MET A 158 5.46 9.00 2.94
N TYR A 159 4.24 8.90 3.46
CA TYR A 159 3.06 9.62 3.04
C TYR A 159 2.54 10.48 4.21
N ASP A 160 1.78 11.51 3.88
CA ASP A 160 1.11 12.36 4.87
C ASP A 160 -0.10 11.63 5.48
N MET A 161 0.16 10.74 6.43
CA MET A 161 -0.84 9.90 7.11
C MET A 161 -1.94 10.74 7.79
N GLU A 162 -1.61 11.94 8.26
CA GLU A 162 -2.58 12.80 8.97
C GLU A 162 -3.75 13.23 8.08
N LYS A 163 -3.55 13.32 6.75
CA LYS A 163 -4.65 13.54 5.80
C LYS A 163 -5.69 12.42 5.83
N VAL A 164 -5.27 11.20 6.17
CA VAL A 164 -6.14 10.03 6.29
C VAL A 164 -6.76 9.96 7.68
N LEU A 165 -5.96 10.20 8.74
CA LEU A 165 -6.40 10.05 10.13
C LEU A 165 -7.36 11.15 10.61
N GLN A 166 -7.30 12.32 9.97
CA GLN A 166 -8.11 13.50 10.30
C GLN A 166 -9.05 13.89 9.15
N ASP A 167 -9.32 12.97 8.22
CA ASP A 167 -10.19 13.23 7.08
C ASP A 167 -11.62 13.59 7.55
N PRO A 168 -12.22 14.69 7.07
CA PRO A 168 -13.53 15.14 7.54
C PRO A 168 -14.68 14.17 7.21
N ASP A 169 -14.50 13.26 6.25
CA ASP A 169 -15.51 12.27 5.91
C ASP A 169 -15.53 11.06 6.85
N ILE A 170 -14.57 10.94 7.78
CA ILE A 170 -14.53 9.89 8.82
C ILE A 170 -15.84 9.87 9.61
N GLU A 171 -16.35 11.03 10.01
CA GLU A 171 -17.55 11.13 10.85
C GLU A 171 -18.80 10.52 10.20
N ARG A 172 -18.87 10.57 8.87
CA ARG A 172 -20.10 10.27 8.11
C ARG A 172 -20.04 8.94 7.36
N ASN A 173 -18.89 8.27 7.36
CA ASN A 173 -18.67 7.06 6.57
C ASN A 173 -18.06 5.96 7.43
N ASN A 174 -18.53 4.73 7.26
CA ASN A 174 -17.95 3.54 7.89
C ASN A 174 -16.81 2.93 7.07
N LEU A 175 -16.66 3.37 5.82
CA LEU A 175 -15.60 2.93 4.94
C LEU A 175 -15.23 4.04 3.96
N ILE A 176 -13.94 4.35 3.89
CA ILE A 176 -13.39 5.33 2.96
C ILE A 176 -12.33 4.63 2.10
N LEU A 177 -12.49 4.61 0.79
CA LEU A 177 -11.45 4.12 -0.12
C LEU A 177 -10.63 5.28 -0.69
N TRP A 178 -9.34 5.32 -0.35
CA TRP A 178 -8.38 6.27 -0.90
C TRP A 178 -7.78 5.73 -2.20
N LEU A 179 -8.48 5.95 -3.31
CA LEU A 179 -8.13 5.42 -4.62
C LEU A 179 -6.91 6.14 -5.22
N ASN A 180 -6.01 5.34 -5.79
CA ASN A 180 -4.81 5.81 -6.45
C ASN A 180 -5.15 6.31 -7.87
N SER A 181 -5.04 7.61 -8.10
CA SER A 181 -5.34 8.26 -9.39
C SER A 181 -4.07 8.67 -10.11
N ARG A 182 -3.79 8.05 -11.27
CA ARG A 182 -2.58 8.34 -12.05
C ARG A 182 -2.45 9.82 -12.40
N GLN A 183 -3.54 10.42 -12.89
CA GLN A 183 -3.59 11.82 -13.33
C GLN A 183 -3.41 12.79 -12.16
N ALA A 184 -3.90 12.42 -10.97
CA ALA A 184 -3.76 13.27 -9.78
C ALA A 184 -2.34 13.19 -9.19
N MET A 185 -1.74 12.00 -9.19
CA MET A 185 -0.39 11.75 -8.67
C MET A 185 0.70 12.25 -9.62
N PHE A 186 0.46 12.18 -10.93
CA PHE A 186 1.43 12.53 -11.98
C PHE A 186 0.80 13.51 -12.99
N PRO A 187 0.51 14.76 -12.58
CA PRO A 187 -0.17 15.73 -13.43
C PRO A 187 0.65 16.13 -14.67
N ARG A 188 1.97 15.94 -14.64
CA ARG A 188 2.90 16.28 -15.73
C ARG A 188 3.28 15.10 -16.61
N LEU A 189 2.60 13.95 -16.48
CA LEU A 189 2.93 12.73 -17.20
C LEU A 189 2.93 12.89 -18.74
N GLU A 190 2.06 13.74 -19.28
CA GLU A 190 1.97 13.97 -20.72
C GLU A 190 3.15 14.80 -21.26
N GLU A 191 3.62 15.77 -20.46
CA GLU A 191 4.74 16.67 -20.80
C GLU A 191 6.09 16.04 -20.49
N GLU A 192 6.19 15.38 -19.34
CA GLU A 192 7.40 14.77 -18.79
C GLU A 192 7.09 13.32 -18.37
N PRO A 193 7.21 12.34 -19.28
CA PRO A 193 6.88 10.95 -18.97
C PRO A 193 7.65 10.35 -17.78
N GLY A 194 8.88 10.83 -17.53
CA GLY A 194 9.70 10.44 -16.38
C GLY A 194 9.14 10.89 -15.02
N SER A 195 8.17 11.81 -15.01
CA SER A 195 7.47 12.23 -13.78
C SER A 195 6.61 11.13 -13.18
N GLU A 196 6.17 10.13 -13.97
CA GLU A 196 5.61 8.88 -13.46
C GLU A 196 6.73 7.94 -13.03
N PHE A 197 7.36 8.27 -11.90
CA PHE A 197 8.46 7.47 -11.37
C PHE A 197 7.99 6.14 -10.77
N VAL A 198 6.73 6.05 -10.31
CA VAL A 198 6.11 4.79 -9.85
C VAL A 198 5.27 4.19 -10.98
N GLN A 199 5.79 3.14 -11.60
CA GLN A 199 5.09 2.51 -12.72
C GLN A 199 4.11 1.46 -12.24
N ARG A 200 2.84 1.64 -12.61
CA ARG A 200 1.74 0.73 -12.24
C ARG A 200 0.83 0.47 -13.43
N ASN A 201 0.18 -0.69 -13.39
CA ASN A 201 -0.93 -0.98 -14.28
C ASN A 201 -2.24 -0.47 -13.66
N TYR A 202 -2.82 0.55 -14.27
CA TYR A 202 -4.09 1.14 -13.83
C TYR A 202 -5.27 0.44 -14.52
N HIS A 203 -6.02 -0.35 -13.76
CA HIS A 203 -7.03 -1.26 -14.29
C HIS A 203 -8.45 -0.69 -14.30
N TYR A 204 -8.68 0.40 -13.56
CA TYR A 204 -9.99 1.01 -13.38
C TYR A 204 -10.08 2.38 -14.08
N ARG A 205 -11.31 2.80 -14.40
CA ARG A 205 -11.61 4.12 -14.98
C ARG A 205 -12.64 4.86 -14.13
N GLY A 206 -12.28 6.04 -13.64
CA GLY A 206 -13.20 6.96 -12.98
C GLY A 206 -13.56 8.11 -13.90
N LEU A 207 -14.85 8.33 -14.14
CA LEU A 207 -15.35 9.56 -14.77
C LEU A 207 -15.90 10.47 -13.68
N PHE A 208 -15.23 11.59 -13.44
CA PHE A 208 -15.61 12.53 -12.39
C PHE A 208 -16.46 13.64 -12.98
N GLY A 209 -17.74 13.69 -12.58
CA GLY A 209 -18.75 14.54 -13.22
C GLY A 209 -18.48 16.03 -13.02
N GLU A 210 -17.94 16.42 -11.87
CA GLU A 210 -17.72 17.82 -11.50
C GLU A 210 -16.52 18.43 -12.23
N THR A 211 -15.44 17.67 -12.38
CA THR A 211 -14.22 18.12 -13.07
C THR A 211 -14.23 17.80 -14.56
N GLN A 212 -15.18 16.98 -15.03
CA GLN A 212 -15.19 16.40 -16.37
C GLN A 212 -13.87 15.70 -16.75
N GLN A 213 -13.24 15.03 -15.79
CA GLN A 213 -11.97 14.35 -15.99
C GLN A 213 -12.11 12.83 -16.03
N LEU A 214 -11.28 12.20 -16.86
CA LEU A 214 -11.05 10.76 -16.87
C LEU A 214 -9.81 10.44 -16.03
N HIS A 215 -9.97 9.55 -15.07
CA HIS A 215 -8.88 9.06 -14.23
C HIS A 215 -8.63 7.57 -14.47
N ASP A 216 -7.36 7.22 -14.67
CA ASP A 216 -6.86 5.86 -14.61
C ASP A 216 -6.59 5.52 -13.13
N ILE A 217 -7.36 4.57 -12.59
CA ILE A 217 -7.44 4.29 -11.16
C ILE A 217 -6.82 2.92 -10.82
N LYS A 218 -6.15 2.85 -9.68
CA LYS A 218 -5.66 1.63 -9.02
C LYS A 218 -6.26 1.52 -7.61
N GLU A 219 -6.34 0.28 -7.10
CA GLU A 219 -6.83 -0.05 -5.76
C GLU A 219 -6.13 0.76 -4.65
N PRO A 220 -6.81 1.03 -3.52
CA PRO A 220 -6.23 1.73 -2.38
C PRO A 220 -5.24 0.83 -1.62
N ASN A 221 -4.27 1.45 -0.93
CA ASN A 221 -3.37 0.76 0.00
C ASN A 221 -3.62 1.11 1.47
N VAL A 222 -4.51 2.07 1.74
CA VAL A 222 -4.95 2.45 3.09
C VAL A 222 -6.47 2.38 3.17
N TYR A 223 -6.97 1.87 4.29
CA TYR A 223 -8.39 1.57 4.48
C TYR A 223 -8.88 2.05 5.85
N PRO A 224 -9.39 3.29 5.94
CA PRO A 224 -10.23 3.72 7.05
C PRO A 224 -11.54 2.91 7.11
N LEU A 225 -11.73 2.15 8.18
CA LEU A 225 -12.83 1.18 8.31
C LEU A 225 -13.42 1.20 9.72
N ASN A 226 -14.74 1.25 9.84
CA ASN A 226 -15.43 0.92 11.08
C ASN A 226 -15.69 -0.59 11.12
N LEU A 227 -14.77 -1.35 11.71
CA LEU A 227 -14.89 -2.81 11.81
C LEU A 227 -16.07 -3.27 12.68
N SER A 228 -16.59 -2.41 13.56
CA SER A 228 -17.77 -2.71 14.38
C SER A 228 -19.07 -2.57 13.58
N GLY A 229 -19.10 -1.68 12.58
CA GLY A 229 -20.26 -1.40 11.74
C GLY A 229 -20.27 -2.11 10.37
N LEU A 230 -19.20 -2.81 10.00
CA LEU A 230 -19.09 -3.54 8.74
C LEU A 230 -19.37 -5.04 8.92
N GLU A 231 -20.19 -5.61 8.03
CA GLU A 231 -20.36 -7.05 7.92
C GLU A 231 -19.02 -7.69 7.44
N LEU A 232 -18.56 -8.78 8.06
CA LEU A 232 -17.24 -9.37 7.77
C LEU A 232 -17.09 -9.88 6.33
N ASP A 233 -18.20 -10.27 5.72
CA ASP A 233 -18.30 -10.69 4.32
C ASP A 233 -18.07 -9.54 3.32
N ILE A 234 -18.32 -8.29 3.71
CA ILE A 234 -17.98 -7.08 2.93
C ILE A 234 -16.46 -6.93 2.83
N ILE A 235 -15.75 -7.24 3.91
CA ILE A 235 -14.30 -7.13 3.98
C ILE A 235 -13.66 -8.19 3.08
N GLU A 236 -14.18 -9.43 3.11
CA GLU A 236 -13.78 -10.49 2.20
C GLU A 236 -14.07 -10.13 0.74
N TYR A 237 -15.23 -9.52 0.52
CA TYR A 237 -15.65 -9.03 -0.78
C TYR A 237 -14.70 -7.97 -1.33
N LEU A 238 -14.38 -6.92 -0.57
CA LEU A 238 -13.45 -5.86 -0.99
C LEU A 238 -12.05 -6.43 -1.26
N HIS A 239 -11.59 -7.40 -0.47
CA HIS A 239 -10.28 -8.02 -0.65
C HIS A 239 -10.20 -8.96 -1.86
N SER A 240 -11.16 -9.87 -2.02
CA SER A 240 -11.18 -10.84 -3.14
C SER A 240 -11.43 -10.19 -4.50
N THR A 241 -12.04 -9.01 -4.50
CA THR A 241 -12.36 -8.25 -5.72
C THR A 241 -11.27 -7.27 -6.17
N ARG A 242 -10.34 -6.89 -5.28
CA ARG A 242 -9.35 -5.83 -5.55
C ARG A 242 -8.38 -6.16 -6.68
N LYS A 243 -7.92 -7.42 -6.79
CA LYS A 243 -6.89 -7.82 -7.75
C LYS A 243 -7.52 -8.14 -9.12
N ASP A 244 -6.87 -7.63 -10.17
CA ASP A 244 -7.14 -7.95 -11.57
C ASP A 244 -8.53 -7.59 -12.13
N GLY A 245 -9.28 -6.65 -11.54
CA GLY A 245 -10.53 -6.14 -12.11
C GLY A 245 -11.69 -7.14 -12.07
N ARG A 246 -11.65 -8.14 -11.17
CA ARG A 246 -12.72 -9.14 -10.99
C ARG A 246 -13.91 -8.62 -10.17
N ILE A 247 -13.91 -7.34 -9.76
CA ILE A 247 -14.95 -6.64 -8.99
C ILE A 247 -16.37 -6.97 -9.46
N LEU A 248 -16.62 -6.92 -10.77
CA LEU A 248 -17.97 -7.09 -11.31
C LEU A 248 -18.52 -8.52 -11.10
N LYS A 249 -17.70 -9.56 -11.25
CA LYS A 249 -18.16 -10.96 -11.15
C LYS A 249 -18.48 -11.36 -9.73
N ALA A 250 -17.67 -10.95 -8.76
CA ALA A 250 -17.98 -11.24 -7.35
C ALA A 250 -19.13 -10.36 -6.86
N GLY A 251 -19.22 -9.10 -7.34
CA GLY A 251 -20.30 -8.17 -6.97
C GLY A 251 -21.66 -8.70 -7.38
N ILE A 252 -21.77 -9.20 -8.61
CA ILE A 252 -23.00 -9.83 -9.10
C ILE A 252 -23.36 -11.07 -8.28
N ARG A 253 -22.39 -11.91 -7.88
CA ARG A 253 -22.66 -13.09 -7.02
C ARG A 253 -23.19 -12.71 -5.64
N LYS A 254 -22.65 -11.67 -5.01
CA LYS A 254 -23.09 -11.21 -3.68
C LYS A 254 -24.43 -10.48 -3.71
N VAL A 255 -24.67 -9.70 -4.76
CA VAL A 255 -25.97 -9.04 -4.98
C VAL A 255 -27.07 -10.06 -5.26
N ALA A 256 -26.75 -11.14 -5.97
CA ALA A 256 -27.69 -12.23 -6.23
C ALA A 256 -28.14 -12.96 -4.95
N SER A 257 -27.31 -12.98 -3.89
CA SER A 257 -27.72 -13.53 -2.59
C SER A 257 -28.57 -12.57 -1.74
N LEU A 258 -28.78 -11.31 -2.18
CA LEU A 258 -29.47 -10.27 -1.42
C LEU A 258 -30.47 -9.50 -2.30
N PRO A 259 -31.66 -10.06 -2.59
CA PRO A 259 -32.58 -9.56 -3.61
C PRO A 259 -33.05 -8.11 -3.37
N SER A 260 -33.22 -7.68 -2.11
CA SER A 260 -33.58 -6.30 -1.78
C SER A 260 -32.49 -5.27 -2.12
N ARG A 261 -31.20 -5.67 -2.06
CA ARG A 261 -30.07 -4.83 -2.49
C ARG A 261 -30.01 -4.79 -4.02
N LEU A 262 -30.27 -5.91 -4.70
CA LEU A 262 -30.34 -5.98 -6.16
C LEU A 262 -31.36 -5.01 -6.74
N PHE A 263 -32.59 -4.97 -6.21
CA PHE A 263 -33.62 -4.05 -6.71
C PHE A 263 -33.20 -2.58 -6.61
N ARG A 264 -32.55 -2.19 -5.49
CA ARG A 264 -32.01 -0.84 -5.29
C ARG A 264 -30.82 -0.52 -6.20
N LEU A 265 -30.07 -1.53 -6.65
CA LEU A 265 -28.94 -1.36 -7.58
C LEU A 265 -29.37 -1.22 -9.04
N ILE A 266 -30.57 -1.70 -9.42
CA ILE A 266 -31.03 -1.69 -10.83
C ILE A 266 -30.90 -0.30 -11.49
N PRO A 267 -31.32 0.82 -10.87
CA PRO A 267 -31.16 2.15 -11.47
C PRO A 267 -29.69 2.48 -11.78
N HIS A 268 -28.78 2.18 -10.86
CA HIS A 268 -27.33 2.45 -11.00
C HIS A 268 -26.68 1.57 -12.07
N ILE A 269 -27.10 0.30 -12.17
CA ILE A 269 -26.65 -0.62 -13.21
C ILE A 269 -27.13 -0.13 -14.59
N ARG A 270 -28.42 0.24 -14.71
CA ARG A 270 -29.00 0.76 -15.97
C ARG A 270 -28.33 2.05 -16.40
N TYR A 271 -28.08 2.97 -15.45
CA TYR A 271 -27.34 4.19 -15.71
C TYR A 271 -25.94 3.89 -16.25
N HIS A 272 -25.19 3.02 -15.55
CA HIS A 272 -23.85 2.63 -15.96
C HIS A 272 -23.80 2.06 -17.38
N LEU A 273 -24.68 1.08 -17.68
CA LEU A 273 -24.75 0.44 -19.00
C LEU A 273 -25.07 1.41 -20.13
N LYS A 274 -25.93 2.41 -19.87
CA LYS A 274 -26.36 3.40 -20.87
C LYS A 274 -25.32 4.49 -21.11
N HIS A 275 -24.66 4.97 -20.06
CA HIS A 275 -23.91 6.22 -20.10
C HIS A 275 -22.39 6.01 -20.12
N PHE A 276 -21.87 5.04 -19.37
CA PHE A 276 -20.43 4.98 -19.09
C PHE A 276 -19.57 4.81 -20.34
N ARG A 277 -19.84 3.80 -21.17
CA ARG A 277 -19.05 3.57 -22.41
C ARG A 277 -19.14 4.74 -23.38
N ARG A 278 -20.34 5.30 -23.53
CA ARG A 278 -20.58 6.47 -24.39
C ARG A 278 -19.75 7.65 -23.91
N ASP A 279 -19.79 7.97 -22.62
CA ASP A 279 -19.08 9.11 -22.09
C ASP A 279 -17.56 8.88 -22.04
N LEU A 280 -17.10 7.66 -21.74
CA LEU A 280 -15.69 7.27 -21.84
C LEU A 280 -15.14 7.46 -23.25
N SER A 281 -15.93 7.14 -24.29
CA SER A 281 -15.49 7.27 -25.69
C SER A 281 -15.18 8.71 -26.13
N LYS A 282 -15.68 9.71 -25.38
CA LYS A 282 -15.34 11.14 -25.57
C LYS A 282 -13.87 11.42 -25.22
N PHE A 283 -13.32 10.65 -24.28
CA PHE A 283 -11.92 10.74 -23.85
C PHE A 283 -11.03 9.72 -24.55
N ARG A 284 -11.47 8.45 -24.64
CA ARG A 284 -10.68 7.33 -25.20
C ARG A 284 -11.59 6.33 -25.92
N ARG A 285 -11.62 6.39 -27.27
CA ARG A 285 -12.53 5.57 -28.11
C ARG A 285 -12.35 4.05 -28.00
N ASN A 286 -11.12 3.58 -27.75
CA ASN A 286 -10.77 2.16 -27.73
C ASN A 286 -10.13 1.73 -26.39
N ASP A 287 -10.66 2.21 -25.25
CA ASP A 287 -10.09 1.89 -23.94
C ASP A 287 -10.32 0.41 -23.55
N ARG A 288 -9.22 -0.30 -23.28
CA ARG A 288 -9.23 -1.69 -22.78
C ARG A 288 -9.26 -1.73 -21.25
N TYR A 289 -10.26 -1.08 -20.65
CA TYR A 289 -10.45 -1.08 -19.20
C TYR A 289 -11.11 -2.37 -18.73
N LYS A 290 -10.81 -2.79 -17.49
CA LYS A 290 -11.46 -3.97 -16.88
C LYS A 290 -12.78 -3.59 -16.21
N PHE A 291 -12.79 -2.46 -15.50
CA PHE A 291 -13.98 -1.89 -14.87
C PHE A 291 -13.88 -0.36 -14.82
N GLY A 292 -15.02 0.33 -14.78
CA GLY A 292 -15.05 1.77 -14.59
C GLY A 292 -16.44 2.23 -14.19
N ALA A 293 -16.55 3.45 -13.69
CA ALA A 293 -17.83 4.04 -13.31
C ALA A 293 -17.74 5.56 -13.28
N HIS A 294 -18.90 6.21 -13.39
CA HIS A 294 -19.04 7.59 -12.95
C HIS A 294 -18.97 7.65 -11.43
N ASP A 295 -18.30 8.66 -10.91
CA ASP A 295 -18.05 8.88 -9.48
C ASP A 295 -19.30 8.75 -8.61
N ARG A 296 -20.35 9.54 -8.88
CA ARG A 296 -21.61 9.52 -8.13
C ARG A 296 -22.27 8.15 -8.16
N ASN A 297 -22.29 7.53 -9.34
CA ASN A 297 -22.90 6.23 -9.53
C ASN A 297 -22.12 5.11 -8.82
N PHE A 298 -20.79 5.24 -8.71
CA PHE A 298 -19.96 4.31 -7.95
C PHE A 298 -20.18 4.48 -6.44
N HIS A 299 -20.18 5.71 -5.95
CA HIS A 299 -20.42 6.02 -4.53
C HIS A 299 -21.78 5.47 -4.06
N GLU A 300 -22.86 5.79 -4.76
CA GLU A 300 -24.22 5.36 -4.41
C GLU A 300 -24.38 3.85 -4.57
N GLY A 301 -23.89 3.29 -5.69
CA GLY A 301 -23.94 1.86 -5.97
C GLY A 301 -23.16 1.04 -4.94
N ALA A 302 -21.96 1.47 -4.56
CA ALA A 302 -21.15 0.81 -3.54
C ALA A 302 -21.82 0.88 -2.16
N SER A 303 -22.38 2.03 -1.77
CA SER A 303 -23.11 2.17 -0.50
C SER A 303 -24.31 1.22 -0.40
N ILE A 304 -25.08 1.04 -1.48
CA ILE A 304 -26.21 0.10 -1.52
C ILE A 304 -25.72 -1.35 -1.47
N LEU A 305 -24.67 -1.66 -2.23
CA LEU A 305 -24.09 -3.00 -2.32
C LEU A 305 -23.57 -3.46 -0.95
N LEU A 306 -22.80 -2.59 -0.30
CA LEU A 306 -22.16 -2.82 0.99
C LEU A 306 -23.11 -2.55 2.16
N ASN A 307 -24.30 -1.99 1.91
CA ASN A 307 -25.27 -1.65 2.94
C ASN A 307 -24.67 -0.84 4.11
N THR A 308 -23.82 0.12 3.79
CA THR A 308 -23.09 0.95 4.75
C THR A 308 -22.81 2.32 4.15
N ALA A 309 -22.61 3.36 4.96
CA ALA A 309 -22.14 4.63 4.45
C ALA A 309 -20.70 4.47 3.96
N PHE A 310 -20.54 4.56 2.66
CA PHE A 310 -19.29 4.35 1.94
C PHE A 310 -18.95 5.61 1.18
N THR A 311 -17.68 5.99 1.17
CA THR A 311 -17.18 6.95 0.20
C THR A 311 -15.83 6.53 -0.37
N PHE A 312 -15.46 7.15 -1.47
CA PHE A 312 -14.14 7.00 -2.03
C PHE A 312 -13.61 8.38 -2.42
N LYS A 313 -12.29 8.51 -2.41
CA LYS A 313 -11.58 9.73 -2.77
C LYS A 313 -10.42 9.40 -3.68
N VAL A 314 -10.02 10.35 -4.50
CA VAL A 314 -8.74 10.30 -5.20
C VAL A 314 -7.74 11.18 -4.45
N HIS A 315 -6.50 10.72 -4.35
CA HIS A 315 -5.40 11.52 -3.78
C HIS A 315 -4.31 11.75 -4.82
N ASN A 316 -3.45 12.73 -4.52
CA ASN A 316 -2.37 13.20 -5.38
C ASN A 316 -0.98 12.79 -4.89
N ASP A 317 -0.90 11.96 -3.85
CA ASP A 317 0.36 11.53 -3.25
C ASP A 317 0.79 10.15 -3.82
N PRO A 318 1.85 10.07 -4.65
CA PRO A 318 2.38 8.82 -5.22
C PRO A 318 2.88 7.80 -4.20
N SER A 319 3.19 8.20 -2.97
CA SER A 319 3.70 7.25 -1.97
C SER A 319 2.63 6.24 -1.52
N PHE A 320 1.34 6.54 -1.69
CA PHE A 320 0.25 5.58 -1.45
C PHE A 320 0.08 4.53 -2.56
N VAL A 321 0.67 4.72 -3.75
CA VAL A 321 0.69 3.70 -4.82
C VAL A 321 2.03 2.94 -4.88
N SER A 322 2.96 3.30 -4.00
CA SER A 322 4.35 2.84 -3.95
C SER A 322 4.52 1.61 -3.07
N ASP A 323 3.67 0.59 -3.26
CA ASP A 323 3.76 -0.69 -2.55
C ASP A 323 4.86 -1.61 -3.11
N VAL A 324 5.54 -2.36 -2.23
CA VAL A 324 6.50 -3.39 -2.66
C VAL A 324 5.75 -4.71 -2.85
N ASP A 325 5.36 -5.02 -4.08
CA ASP A 325 4.68 -6.27 -4.45
C ASP A 325 5.58 -7.18 -5.31
N ALA A 326 6.46 -6.58 -6.10
CA ALA A 326 7.33 -7.23 -7.08
C ALA A 326 8.81 -6.85 -6.91
N LEU A 327 9.68 -7.60 -7.59
CA LEU A 327 11.12 -7.31 -7.63
C LEU A 327 11.43 -5.94 -8.23
N GLU A 328 10.66 -5.53 -9.24
CA GLU A 328 10.79 -4.20 -9.85
C GLU A 328 10.50 -3.07 -8.85
N ASP A 329 9.52 -3.25 -7.97
CA ASP A 329 9.19 -2.26 -6.93
C ASP A 329 10.33 -2.13 -5.93
N TRP A 330 10.88 -3.26 -5.50
CA TRP A 330 12.03 -3.30 -4.60
C TRP A 330 13.24 -2.57 -5.22
N GLU A 331 13.52 -2.77 -6.51
CA GLU A 331 14.62 -2.08 -7.20
C GLU A 331 14.40 -0.59 -7.36
N ASP A 332 13.17 -0.14 -7.64
CA ASP A 332 12.85 1.29 -7.74
C ASP A 332 13.23 2.00 -6.42
N PHE A 333 12.99 1.36 -5.27
CA PHE A 333 13.32 1.92 -3.96
C PHE A 333 14.78 1.72 -3.55
N GLU A 334 15.39 0.59 -3.87
CA GLU A 334 16.84 0.38 -3.68
C GLU A 334 17.62 1.45 -4.48
N ALA A 335 17.28 1.64 -5.76
CA ALA A 335 17.89 2.67 -6.60
C ALA A 335 17.72 4.09 -6.03
N LEU A 336 16.52 4.42 -5.53
CA LEU A 336 16.26 5.72 -4.92
C LEU A 336 17.11 5.94 -3.65
N ALA A 337 17.23 4.93 -2.79
CA ALA A 337 18.04 5.05 -1.57
C ALA A 337 19.53 5.24 -1.89
N HIS A 338 20.09 4.47 -2.84
CA HIS A 338 21.48 4.65 -3.28
C HIS A 338 21.71 6.01 -3.94
N TYR A 339 20.79 6.46 -4.80
CA TYR A 339 20.89 7.79 -5.41
C TYR A 339 20.88 8.92 -4.37
N ALA A 340 20.06 8.78 -3.32
CA ALA A 340 20.03 9.76 -2.23
C ALA A 340 21.35 9.78 -1.45
N VAL A 341 21.99 8.63 -1.26
CA VAL A 341 23.32 8.52 -0.63
C VAL A 341 24.42 9.10 -1.51
N GLU A 342 24.41 8.79 -2.80
CA GLU A 342 25.36 9.39 -3.76
C GLU A 342 25.24 10.92 -3.80
N SER A 343 24.02 11.44 -3.63
CA SER A 343 23.73 12.88 -3.68
C SER A 343 24.03 13.62 -2.37
N ASN A 344 23.92 12.97 -1.20
CA ASN A 344 23.98 13.65 0.11
C ASN A 344 24.89 12.97 1.15
N GLY A 345 25.65 11.94 0.77
CA GLY A 345 26.45 11.14 1.70
C GLY A 345 25.64 10.11 2.50
N ASP A 346 26.23 9.60 3.57
CA ASP A 346 25.66 8.47 4.34
C ASP A 346 24.27 8.76 4.94
N ASP A 347 23.94 10.03 5.15
CA ASP A 347 22.63 10.51 5.64
C ASP A 347 21.58 10.65 4.53
N GLY A 348 21.87 10.21 3.30
CA GLY A 348 20.99 10.38 2.14
C GLY A 348 19.56 9.90 2.35
N LEU A 349 19.34 8.85 3.15
CA LEU A 349 18.00 8.37 3.46
C LEU A 349 17.15 9.42 4.20
N ALA A 350 17.76 10.24 5.06
CA ALA A 350 17.10 11.34 5.76
C ALA A 350 16.61 12.43 4.79
N HIS A 351 17.15 12.51 3.57
CA HIS A 351 16.66 13.47 2.58
C HIS A 351 15.36 13.02 1.92
N ILE A 352 15.09 11.72 1.84
CA ILE A 352 13.92 11.16 1.14
C ILE A 352 12.89 10.52 2.08
N HIS A 353 13.18 10.44 3.38
CA HIS A 353 12.28 9.92 4.40
C HIS A 353 12.41 10.73 5.70
N PRO A 354 11.32 11.24 6.32
CA PRO A 354 11.43 12.10 7.51
C PRO A 354 12.07 11.39 8.69
N GLY A 355 11.73 10.12 8.90
CA GLY A 355 12.37 9.24 9.89
C GLY A 355 13.63 8.53 9.39
N GLY A 356 14.34 9.09 8.42
CA GLY A 356 15.50 8.46 7.80
C GLY A 356 16.66 8.26 8.78
N GLU A 357 16.85 9.15 9.75
CA GLU A 357 17.88 9.02 10.79
C GLU A 357 17.63 7.80 11.68
N GLU A 358 16.38 7.60 12.12
CA GLU A 358 15.99 6.45 12.93
C GLU A 358 16.12 5.13 12.17
N LEU A 359 15.79 5.14 10.87
CA LEU A 359 15.94 3.99 9.99
C LEU A 359 17.42 3.64 9.78
N LEU A 360 18.30 4.63 9.57
CA LEU A 360 19.75 4.44 9.49
C LEU A 360 20.33 3.92 10.81
N ARG A 361 19.88 4.46 11.95
CA ARG A 361 20.25 3.95 13.27
C ARG A 361 19.84 2.48 13.45
N PHE A 362 18.63 2.11 12.99
CA PHE A 362 18.20 0.71 13.01
C PHE A 362 19.07 -0.19 12.13
N ARG A 363 19.46 0.27 10.95
CA ARG A 363 20.40 -0.43 10.07
C ARG A 363 21.74 -0.71 10.75
N GLU A 364 22.24 0.24 11.52
CA GLU A 364 23.57 0.14 12.15
C GLU A 364 23.54 -0.68 13.44
N VAL A 365 22.48 -0.54 14.24
CA VAL A 365 22.40 -1.12 15.59
C VAL A 365 21.56 -2.40 15.61
N GLY A 366 20.39 -2.39 14.97
CA GLY A 366 19.43 -3.50 15.02
C GLY A 366 19.77 -4.64 14.04
N MET A 367 20.12 -4.29 12.81
CA MET A 367 20.34 -5.30 11.76
C MET A 367 21.51 -6.26 11.99
N PRO A 368 22.67 -5.89 12.59
CA PRO A 368 23.76 -6.84 12.83
C PRO A 368 23.32 -8.08 13.61
N ARG A 369 22.44 -7.91 14.59
CA ARG A 369 21.89 -9.02 15.38
C ARG A 369 20.86 -9.82 14.58
N LEU A 370 19.98 -9.14 13.84
CA LEU A 370 19.00 -9.80 12.97
C LEU A 370 19.66 -10.64 11.87
N LYS A 371 20.83 -10.24 11.36
CA LYS A 371 21.63 -11.05 10.41
C LYS A 371 22.09 -12.40 10.98
N GLN A 372 22.17 -12.52 12.31
CA GLN A 372 22.49 -13.77 13.00
C GLN A 372 21.24 -14.58 13.34
N GLU A 373 20.10 -13.91 13.55
CA GLU A 373 18.85 -14.52 14.02
C GLU A 373 17.90 -14.94 12.89
N ILE A 374 18.01 -14.32 11.71
CA ILE A 374 17.13 -14.54 10.55
C ILE A 374 17.98 -14.87 9.33
N PRO A 375 17.95 -16.11 8.80
CA PRO A 375 18.86 -16.53 7.73
C PRO A 375 18.64 -15.79 6.39
N LEU A 376 17.47 -15.18 6.17
CA LEU A 376 17.24 -14.30 5.01
C LEU A 376 18.26 -13.14 4.95
N PHE A 377 18.71 -12.65 6.11
CA PHE A 377 19.55 -11.46 6.20
C PHE A 377 21.05 -11.75 6.20
N SER A 378 21.47 -12.98 6.46
CA SER A 378 22.89 -13.32 6.59
C SER A 378 23.66 -13.09 5.29
N ASP A 379 23.04 -13.37 4.15
CA ASP A 379 23.56 -13.10 2.80
C ASP A 379 22.43 -12.72 1.85
N PHE A 380 21.83 -11.57 2.13
CA PHE A 380 20.73 -11.03 1.33
C PHE A 380 21.12 -10.77 -0.14
N PRO A 381 22.32 -10.24 -0.48
CA PRO A 381 22.73 -10.07 -1.88
C PRO A 381 22.72 -11.39 -2.67
N ALA A 382 23.31 -12.47 -2.13
CA ALA A 382 23.30 -13.75 -2.83
C ALA A 382 21.90 -14.36 -2.92
N TYR A 383 21.07 -14.16 -1.88
CA TYR A 383 19.66 -14.55 -1.91
C TYR A 383 18.90 -13.85 -3.03
N MET A 384 19.05 -12.53 -3.15
CA MET A 384 18.41 -11.74 -4.20
C MET A 384 18.89 -12.14 -5.59
N ASN A 385 20.20 -12.31 -5.81
CA ASN A 385 20.71 -12.77 -7.11
C ASN A 385 20.14 -14.14 -7.50
N ARG A 386 20.01 -15.09 -6.54
CA ARG A 386 19.33 -16.37 -6.79
C ARG A 386 17.87 -16.18 -7.17
N LEU A 387 17.16 -15.32 -6.45
CA LEU A 387 15.76 -15.01 -6.73
C LEU A 387 15.59 -14.42 -8.13
N TYR A 388 16.47 -13.50 -8.54
CA TYR A 388 16.44 -12.89 -9.88
C TYR A 388 16.65 -13.92 -10.98
N ARG A 389 17.62 -14.83 -10.82
CA ARG A 389 17.82 -15.93 -11.77
C ARG A 389 16.58 -16.83 -11.87
N ASN A 390 16.00 -17.21 -10.73
CA ASN A 390 14.81 -18.05 -10.69
C ASN A 390 13.58 -17.37 -11.32
N MET A 391 13.50 -16.04 -11.22
CA MET A 391 12.43 -15.23 -11.80
C MET A 391 12.73 -14.78 -13.24
N GLU A 392 13.79 -15.29 -13.88
CA GLU A 392 14.17 -14.93 -15.26
C GLU A 392 14.36 -13.41 -15.46
N MET A 393 14.80 -12.71 -14.42
CA MET A 393 15.08 -11.28 -14.47
C MET A 393 16.29 -11.02 -15.38
N PRO A 394 16.32 -9.89 -16.12
CA PRO A 394 17.32 -9.64 -17.16
C PRO A 394 18.75 -9.46 -16.63
N CYS A 395 18.91 -9.02 -15.38
CA CYS A 395 20.21 -8.88 -14.74
C CYS A 395 20.08 -9.01 -13.22
N GLU A 396 21.15 -9.49 -12.58
CA GLU A 396 21.24 -9.57 -11.13
C GLU A 396 21.47 -8.19 -10.51
N PRO A 397 20.86 -7.90 -9.34
CA PRO A 397 20.92 -6.56 -8.73
C PRO A 397 22.20 -6.32 -7.93
N PHE A 398 22.98 -7.37 -7.61
CA PHE A 398 24.24 -7.23 -6.86
C PHE A 398 25.43 -7.81 -7.62
N ASP A 399 26.59 -7.16 -7.51
CA ASP A 399 27.86 -7.68 -8.04
C ASP A 399 28.47 -8.78 -7.14
N ALA A 400 29.60 -9.35 -7.56
CA ALA A 400 30.31 -10.39 -6.80
C ALA A 400 30.80 -9.94 -5.41
N LYS A 401 30.82 -8.64 -5.12
CA LYS A 401 31.17 -8.06 -3.81
C LYS A 401 29.92 -7.73 -2.98
N GLY A 402 28.73 -8.05 -3.48
CA GLY A 402 27.46 -7.72 -2.83
C GLY A 402 27.06 -6.25 -2.94
N ARG A 403 27.65 -5.48 -3.87
CA ARG A 403 27.30 -4.07 -4.08
C ARG A 403 26.13 -3.98 -5.06
N TYR A 404 25.17 -3.11 -4.76
CA TYR A 404 24.03 -2.88 -5.64
C TYR A 404 24.47 -2.29 -6.99
N VAL A 405 23.88 -2.77 -8.08
CA VAL A 405 24.14 -2.32 -9.44
C VAL A 405 22.82 -1.84 -10.05
N PRO A 406 22.59 -0.52 -10.17
CA PRO A 406 21.33 0.00 -10.67
C PRO A 406 21.12 -0.36 -12.15
N ARG A 407 19.88 -0.69 -12.52
CA ARG A 407 19.52 -0.93 -13.92
C ARG A 407 19.43 0.38 -14.71
N PRO A 408 19.85 0.41 -15.99
CA PRO A 408 19.73 1.61 -16.84
C PRO A 408 18.30 2.17 -16.92
N ALA A 409 17.28 1.30 -16.95
CA ALA A 409 15.88 1.71 -16.99
C ALA A 409 15.42 2.53 -15.77
N HIS A 410 16.18 2.49 -14.67
CA HIS A 410 15.92 3.26 -13.46
C HIS A 410 16.61 4.62 -13.48
N ALA A 411 17.71 4.76 -14.21
CA ALA A 411 18.52 5.99 -14.25
C ALA A 411 17.71 7.24 -14.67
N ASP A 412 16.70 7.06 -15.54
CA ASP A 412 15.87 8.16 -16.02
C ASP A 412 14.79 8.61 -15.03
N ARG A 413 14.32 7.69 -14.16
CA ARG A 413 13.19 7.94 -13.24
C ARG A 413 13.64 8.30 -11.83
N THR A 414 14.75 7.73 -11.37
CA THR A 414 15.26 7.94 -10.01
C THR A 414 15.47 9.42 -9.66
N PRO A 415 15.99 10.29 -10.56
CA PRO A 415 16.10 11.72 -10.26
C PRO A 415 14.74 12.41 -10.03
N TYR A 416 13.69 12.01 -10.75
CA TYR A 416 12.33 12.52 -10.53
C TYR A 416 11.76 12.05 -9.19
N ALA A 417 11.93 10.76 -8.88
CA ALA A 417 11.54 10.21 -7.58
C ALA A 417 12.25 10.94 -6.45
N TYR A 418 13.58 11.09 -6.54
CA TYR A 418 14.39 11.79 -5.53
C TYR A 418 13.91 13.22 -5.31
N ARG A 419 13.75 14.02 -6.38
CA ARG A 419 13.25 15.40 -6.24
C ARG A 419 11.88 15.46 -5.57
N TRP A 420 10.98 14.55 -5.94
CA TRP A 420 9.63 14.50 -5.35
C TRP A 420 9.68 14.12 -3.87
N TYR A 421 10.36 13.03 -3.51
CA TYR A 421 10.48 12.57 -2.13
C TYR A 421 11.24 13.57 -1.25
N ALA A 422 12.28 14.21 -1.76
CA ALA A 422 13.02 15.22 -1.03
C ALA A 422 12.16 16.45 -0.72
N ALA A 423 11.41 16.95 -1.70
CA ALA A 423 10.47 18.04 -1.48
C ALA A 423 9.38 17.68 -0.47
N GLN A 424 8.84 16.46 -0.56
CA GLN A 424 7.82 15.97 0.37
C GLN A 424 8.36 15.79 1.79
N CYS A 425 9.58 15.26 1.94
CA CYS A 425 10.25 15.10 3.22
C CYS A 425 10.46 16.46 3.91
N ALA A 426 10.96 17.45 3.16
CA ALA A 426 11.12 18.82 3.66
C ALA A 426 9.78 19.40 4.15
N ARG A 427 8.70 19.25 3.35
CA ARG A 427 7.35 19.71 3.73
C ARG A 427 6.86 19.06 5.02
N LEU A 428 7.02 17.75 5.17
CA LEU A 428 6.54 17.02 6.34
C LEU A 428 7.30 17.37 7.62
N ARG A 429 8.61 17.64 7.52
CA ARG A 429 9.42 18.13 8.64
C ARG A 429 8.98 19.50 9.14
N HIS A 430 8.61 20.41 8.24
CA HIS A 430 8.04 21.69 8.65
C HIS A 430 6.71 21.50 9.39
N LEU A 431 5.82 20.64 8.88
CA LEU A 431 4.53 20.36 9.52
C LEU A 431 4.67 19.67 10.89
N SER A 432 5.72 18.88 11.14
CA SER A 432 5.96 18.29 12.46
C SER A 432 6.48 19.32 13.47
N GLN A 433 7.33 20.26 13.04
CA GLN A 433 7.84 21.37 13.87
C GLN A 433 6.72 22.33 14.29
N ASP A 434 5.75 22.60 13.41
CA ASP A 434 4.59 23.45 13.74
C ASP A 434 3.59 22.78 14.70
N ARG A 435 3.55 21.44 14.72
CA ARG A 435 2.66 20.64 15.59
C ARG A 435 3.24 20.35 16.98
N HIS A 436 4.56 20.46 17.11
CA HIS A 436 5.30 20.35 18.36
C HIS A 436 6.32 21.49 18.41
N PRO A 437 5.90 22.74 18.70
CA PRO A 437 6.84 23.84 18.85
C PRO A 437 7.85 23.45 19.93
N ASP A 438 9.13 23.57 19.59
CA ASP A 438 10.23 23.38 20.52
C ASP A 438 9.99 24.29 21.74
N PRO A 439 9.81 23.75 22.96
CA PRO A 439 9.62 24.57 24.15
C PRO A 439 10.82 25.51 24.43
N ALA A 440 11.97 25.29 23.76
CA ALA A 440 13.12 26.20 23.81
C ALA A 440 12.97 27.47 22.95
N ARG A 441 11.98 27.55 22.05
CA ARG A 441 11.71 28.74 21.22
C ARG A 441 10.72 29.73 21.82
N GLU A 442 9.94 29.34 22.82
CA GLU A 442 9.03 30.27 23.53
C GLU A 442 9.72 31.08 24.64
N ASN A 443 11.02 30.86 24.89
CA ASN A 443 11.81 31.59 25.89
C ASN A 443 13.03 32.33 25.30
N ARG A 444 12.95 32.84 24.07
CA ARG A 444 13.96 33.76 23.51
C ARG A 444 13.36 35.05 23.01
#